data_AF-A0A251V908-F1
#
_entry.id   AF-A0A251V908-F1
#
_cell.length_a   1.000
_cell.length_b   1.000
_cell.length_c   1.000
_cell.angle_alpha   90.00
_cell.angle_beta   90.00
_cell.angle_gamma   90.00
#
_symmetry.space_group_name_H-M   'P 1'
#
loop_
_entity.id
_entity.type
_entity.pdbx_description
1 polymer ?
#
loop_
_entity_poly.entity_id
_entity_poly.type
_entity_poly.pdbx_seq_one_letter_code
_entity_poly.pdbx_strand_id
1 'polypeptide(L)' 'MVHENLIIEVKSSGHGEYHSIPVGNVCYRCPVGNLKRGPDGGAMASIPCGVCPRIRECTPDGLISPTTCVYYTKWLDF' A
#
# COMPACT_ATOMS: atom_id res chain seq x y z
N MET A 1 2.06 8.54 -17.62
CA MET A 1 2.48 7.69 -16.49
C MET A 1 1.28 6.89 -16.04
N VAL A 2 1.10 5.67 -16.56
CA VAL A 2 0.19 4.66 -15.99
C VAL A 2 1.12 3.50 -15.67
N HIS A 3 1.66 3.45 -14.45
CA HIS A 3 2.62 2.40 -14.09
C HIS A 3 2.10 1.41 -13.06
N GLU A 4 0.89 1.57 -12.55
CA GLU A 4 0.34 0.61 -11.62
C GLU A 4 -1.06 0.25 -12.10
N ASN A 5 -1.28 -1.04 -12.34
CA ASN A 5 -2.54 -1.65 -12.81
C ASN A 5 -3.63 -1.57 -11.71
N LEU A 6 -3.79 -0.38 -11.11
CA LEU A 6 -4.62 -0.09 -9.94
C LEU A 6 -6.09 0.08 -10.33
N ILE A 7 -6.33 0.54 -11.56
CA ILE A 7 -7.67 0.77 -12.09
C ILE A 7 -7.77 0.17 -13.50
N ILE A 8 -8.93 -0.44 -13.80
CA ILE A 8 -9.28 -0.95 -15.11
C ILE A 8 -10.43 -0.13 -15.68
N GLU A 9 -10.28 0.27 -16.93
CA GLU A 9 -11.30 0.98 -17.69
C GLU A 9 -12.34 -0.01 -18.23
N VAL A 10 -13.62 0.32 -18.07
CA VAL A 10 -14.77 -0.49 -18.50
C VAL A 10 -15.86 0.41 -19.09
N LYS A 11 -16.57 -0.09 -20.09
CA LYS A 11 -17.78 0.58 -20.60
C LYS A 11 -18.99 0.10 -19.81
N SER A 12 -19.79 1.05 -19.30
CA SER A 12 -21.00 0.74 -18.55
C SER A 12 -22.00 -0.04 -19.40
N SER A 13 -22.48 -1.15 -18.85
CA SER A 13 -23.61 -1.92 -19.39
C SER A 13 -24.98 -1.41 -18.90
N GLY A 14 -25.02 -0.41 -17.99
CA GLY A 14 -26.26 0.17 -17.45
C GLY A 14 -27.12 -0.79 -16.63
N HIS A 15 -26.57 -1.91 -16.19
CA HIS A 15 -27.29 -2.94 -15.42
C HIS A 15 -26.42 -3.47 -14.27
N GLY A 16 -27.06 -3.96 -13.21
CA GLY A 16 -26.38 -4.47 -12.01
C GLY A 16 -25.51 -3.40 -11.32
N GLU A 17 -24.23 -3.70 -11.15
CA GLU A 17 -23.24 -2.79 -10.52
C GLU A 17 -23.04 -1.46 -11.29
N TYR A 18 -23.49 -1.40 -12.55
CA TYR A 18 -23.41 -0.22 -13.41
C TYR A 18 -24.77 0.47 -13.64
N HIS A 19 -25.82 0.11 -12.90
CA HIS A 19 -27.18 0.63 -13.11
C HIS A 19 -27.28 2.17 -13.00
N SER A 20 -26.43 2.80 -12.18
CA SER A 20 -26.38 4.25 -12.02
C SER A 20 -25.54 4.99 -13.08
N ILE A 21 -24.91 4.26 -14.01
CA ILE A 21 -24.01 4.83 -15.03
C ILE A 21 -24.64 4.61 -16.41
N PRO A 22 -24.89 5.67 -17.21
CA PRO A 22 -25.58 5.49 -18.49
C PRO A 22 -24.78 4.59 -19.43
N VAL A 23 -25.50 3.72 -20.17
CA VAL A 23 -24.92 2.74 -21.09
C VAL A 23 -23.94 3.40 -22.06
N GLY A 24 -22.77 2.79 -22.22
CA GLY A 24 -21.73 3.27 -23.15
C GLY A 24 -20.79 4.33 -22.58
N ASN A 25 -21.05 4.87 -21.39
CA ASN A 25 -20.08 5.73 -20.70
C ASN A 25 -18.89 4.91 -20.18
N VAL A 26 -17.72 5.53 -20.24
CA VAL A 26 -16.48 4.97 -19.69
C VAL A 26 -16.49 5.15 -18.17
N CYS A 27 -16.19 4.09 -17.45
CA CYS A 27 -16.07 4.06 -15.99
C CYS A 27 -14.86 3.23 -15.58
N TYR A 28 -14.48 3.33 -14.31
CA TYR A 28 -13.28 2.69 -13.78
C TYR A 28 -13.63 1.81 -12.59
N ARG A 29 -12.99 0.64 -12.49
CA ARG A 29 -13.07 -0.20 -11.29
C ARG A 29 -11.68 -0.68 -10.88
N CYS A 30 -11.51 -1.00 -9.61
CA CYS A 30 -10.29 -1.68 -9.15
C CYS A 30 -10.34 -3.17 -9.53
N PRO A 31 -9.24 -3.79 -9.97
CA PRO A 31 -9.20 -5.23 -10.19
C PRO A 31 -9.55 -5.99 -8.90
N VAL A 32 -10.30 -7.09 -9.03
CA VAL A 32 -10.53 -8.04 -7.94
C VAL A 32 -9.18 -8.53 -7.39
N GLY A 33 -8.91 -8.22 -6.11
CA GLY A 33 -7.61 -8.44 -5.46
C GLY A 33 -6.91 -7.16 -4.99
N ASN A 34 -7.28 -5.99 -5.53
CA ASN A 34 -6.68 -4.70 -5.14
C ASN A 34 -7.44 -3.94 -4.03
N LEU A 35 -8.66 -4.35 -3.64
CA LEU A 35 -9.36 -3.70 -2.53
C LEU A 35 -8.70 -3.92 -1.14
N LYS A 36 -7.77 -4.87 -1.02
CA LYS A 36 -6.97 -5.11 0.20
C LYS A 36 -5.51 -4.67 0.05
N ARG A 37 -5.12 -4.15 -1.11
CA ARG A 37 -3.78 -3.59 -1.35
C ARG A 37 -3.94 -2.08 -1.46
N GLY A 38 -3.74 -1.40 -0.34
CA GLY A 38 -3.03 -0.13 -0.41
C GLY A 38 -1.68 -0.34 -1.14
N PRO A 39 -0.98 0.74 -1.54
CA PRO A 39 0.31 0.64 -2.24
C PRO A 39 1.15 -0.48 -1.63
N ASP A 40 1.73 -1.34 -2.47
CA ASP A 40 2.24 -2.69 -2.19
C ASP A 40 3.25 -2.85 -1.04
N GLY A 41 3.49 -1.80 -0.26
CA GLY A 41 4.00 -1.91 1.10
C GLY A 41 3.01 -2.67 1.97
N GLY A 42 3.24 -3.97 2.18
CA GLY A 42 2.54 -4.74 3.22
C GLY A 42 2.57 -4.00 4.57
N ALA A 43 1.78 -4.43 5.57
CA ALA A 43 1.58 -3.70 6.84
C ALA A 43 2.86 -3.17 7.52
N MET A 44 4.00 -3.79 7.23
CA MET A 44 5.32 -3.40 7.71
C MET A 44 5.89 -2.11 7.06
N ALA A 45 5.47 -1.73 5.85
CA ALA A 45 5.94 -0.53 5.17
C ALA A 45 5.50 0.79 5.84
N SER A 46 4.44 0.74 6.65
CA SER A 46 3.97 1.88 7.44
C SER A 46 4.66 2.00 8.79
N ILE A 47 5.61 1.12 9.11
CA ILE A 47 6.33 1.13 10.38
C ILE A 47 7.86 1.15 10.14
N PRO A 48 8.66 1.66 11.08
CA PRO A 48 10.08 1.93 10.84
C PRO A 48 10.87 0.63 10.69
N CYS A 49 10.42 -0.45 11.35
CA CYS A 49 11.05 -1.76 11.28
C CYS A 49 10.92 -2.41 9.91
N GLY A 50 9.82 -2.17 9.18
CA GLY A 50 9.61 -2.81 7.87
C GLY A 50 10.37 -2.16 6.73
N VAL A 51 10.85 -0.94 6.92
CA VAL A 51 11.71 -0.22 5.98
C VAL A 51 13.17 -0.14 6.43
N CYS A 52 13.50 -0.70 7.61
CA CYS A 52 14.84 -0.64 8.17
C CYS A 52 15.82 -1.51 7.36
N PRO A 53 16.89 -0.94 6.76
CA PRO A 53 17.84 -1.69 5.94
C PRO A 53 18.69 -2.68 6.74
N ARG A 54 18.70 -2.54 8.08
CA ARG A 54 19.52 -3.34 9.01
C ARG A 54 18.68 -4.23 9.92
N ILE A 55 17.41 -4.47 9.58
CA ILE A 55 16.47 -5.22 10.43
C ILE A 55 16.96 -6.63 10.80
N ARG A 56 17.71 -7.28 9.90
CA ARG A 56 18.27 -8.63 10.11
C ARG A 56 19.35 -8.70 11.20
N GLU A 57 19.96 -7.56 11.51
CA GLU A 57 21.03 -7.41 12.49
C GLU A 57 20.49 -6.84 13.83
N CYS A 58 19.21 -6.46 13.85
CA CYS A 58 18.56 -5.85 15.00
C CYS A 58 18.19 -6.91 16.06
N THR A 59 18.79 -6.82 17.24
CA THR A 59 18.54 -7.74 18.36
C THR A 59 18.48 -6.96 19.68
N PRO A 60 17.71 -7.41 20.69
CA PRO A 60 17.53 -6.66 21.93
C PRO A 60 18.84 -6.26 22.63
N ASP A 61 19.82 -7.17 22.65
CA ASP A 61 21.13 -7.01 23.31
C ASP A 61 22.27 -6.78 22.31
N GLY A 62 21.96 -6.55 21.03
CA GLY A 62 22.94 -6.38 19.98
C GLY A 62 23.45 -4.95 19.83
N LEU A 63 24.48 -4.79 18.98
CA LEU A 63 25.00 -3.49 18.57
C LEU A 63 23.92 -2.61 17.93
N ILE A 64 23.00 -3.22 17.18
CA ILE A 64 21.79 -2.59 16.66
C ILE A 64 20.64 -3.11 17.51
N SER A 65 20.15 -2.28 18.42
CA SER A 65 19.06 -2.63 19.34
C SER A 65 17.86 -1.70 19.15
N PRO A 66 16.62 -2.22 19.20
CA PRO A 66 15.43 -1.40 19.05
C PRO A 66 15.29 -0.33 20.15
N THR A 67 15.81 -0.59 21.36
CA THR A 67 15.73 0.34 22.50
C THR A 67 16.65 1.54 22.37
N THR A 68 17.76 1.41 21.63
CA THR A 68 18.74 2.49 21.39
C THR A 68 18.77 2.92 19.90
N CYS A 69 17.76 2.53 19.12
CA CYS A 69 17.75 2.72 17.68
C CYS A 69 17.53 4.19 17.28
N VAL A 70 18.59 4.85 16.82
CA VAL A 70 18.54 6.24 16.33
C VAL A 70 17.55 6.43 15.17
N TYR A 71 17.45 5.46 14.27
CA TYR A 71 16.51 5.52 13.15
C TYR A 71 15.06 5.53 13.64
N TYR A 72 14.75 4.71 14.64
CA TYR A 72 13.41 4.65 15.22
C TYR A 72 13.05 5.98 15.89
N THR A 73 13.95 6.52 16.72
CA THR A 73 13.72 7.80 17.40
C THR A 73 13.50 8.94 16.41
N LYS A 74 14.36 9.06 15.38
CA LYS A 74 14.22 10.09 14.34
C LYS A 74 12.93 9.98 13.53
N TRP A 75 12.41 8.76 13.36
CA TRP A 75 11.18 8.55 12.61
C TRP A 75 9.93 8.92 13.42
N LEU A 76 10.01 8.94 14.75
CA LEU A 76 8.94 9.37 15.65
C LEU A 76 9.01 10.86 16.03
N ASP A 77 10.14 11.51 15.76
CA ASP A 77 10.38 12.93 16.01
C ASP A 77 9.83 13.74 14.81
N PHE A 78 8.69 14.41 15.00
CA PHE A 78 7.98 15.22 13.99
C PHE A 78 7.94 16.71 14.41
#